data_AF-A0A5Q3QA48-F1
#
_entry.id   AF-A0A5Q3QA48-F1
#
_cell.length_a   1.000
_cell.length_b   1.000
_cell.length_c   1.000
_cell.angle_alpha   90.00
_cell.angle_beta   90.00
_cell.angle_gamma   90.00
#
_symmetry.space_group_name_H-M   'P 1'
#
loop_
_entity.id
_entity.type
_entity.pdbx_description
1 polymer ?
#
loop_
_entity_poly.entity_id
_entity_poly.type
_entity_poly.pdbx_seq_one_letter_code
_entity_poly.pdbx_strand_id
1 'polypeptide(L)'
;MSASPETPRPTRPPAPTATAQAMPPGPAPSAESGAGSFRAALGLAGLGAVLIGLAPLVGVVSPVAAPAFLSWPVLLLLAAIAPVLAWWFERGGRRATAAAVLLGPAVLAPGRFVLDTQLLVDAGRAARPELLLTSTLEPLEPSAGTWMLLAAHVASATAGVLVLRWIVRTAESRASSDGTVTHRQGLLAVVLLAAVVAAVGLTLMPFESDNPYLLPRSALDVTAPTAVLVGSFLMAVAVPVAGGFAATAADPDVVRGGLLGLGLGVLPVSLAPLLAVTFMSDVRFSWGPLLGVLAALTLAALARWTGTASSDETEVRLPALARLLRLAAAAGMLAGVLAVAAALLPQITLPDSADAPSSYPARPLLPAGVVLALLAAGVAMPRAALWLRPALVVGTAVVPLAAAASLDTVFAALSVDGARMGAGAWAAVAALVFAATAAVLGALAGGVERDDVDLTEVRVRTEMLLVAVPAAVLAVLAFAFPVLTAPDYSPPGLFHDVGTTSWGLLLGLVAVLAAVALATVCRPSRAAALLSGAVLVVAVRVLELPLTAGRAEASSAGLGLWCGLACAGVLVVGAFFAARSPESTE
;
A
#
# COMPACT_ATOMS: atom_id res chain seq x y z
N MET A 1 16.19 73.10 -19.47
CA MET A 1 16.03 73.52 -18.06
C MET A 1 14.54 73.69 -17.78
N SER A 2 13.92 72.72 -17.14
CA SER A 2 12.62 72.86 -16.47
C SER A 2 12.56 71.75 -15.42
N ALA A 3 12.74 72.14 -14.15
CA ALA A 3 12.76 71.24 -13.01
C ALA A 3 11.34 71.08 -12.47
N SER A 4 10.90 69.84 -12.29
CA SER A 4 9.63 69.53 -11.61
C SER A 4 9.77 69.73 -10.10
N PRO A 5 8.73 70.21 -9.39
CA PRO A 5 8.76 70.39 -7.95
C PRO A 5 8.57 69.04 -7.23
N GLU A 6 9.50 68.75 -6.33
CA GLU A 6 9.50 67.59 -5.45
C GLU A 6 8.45 67.78 -4.34
N THR A 7 7.48 66.86 -4.24
CA THR A 7 6.48 66.85 -3.18
C THR A 7 7.06 66.23 -1.89
N PRO A 8 6.85 66.84 -0.71
CA PRO A 8 7.40 66.32 0.54
C PRO A 8 6.65 65.06 1.00
N ARG A 9 7.41 63.99 1.29
CA ARG A 9 6.89 62.76 1.90
C ARG A 9 6.35 63.04 3.32
N PRO A 10 5.21 62.46 3.71
CA PRO A 10 4.71 62.57 5.07
C PRO A 10 5.61 61.78 6.03
N THR A 11 6.08 62.44 7.08
CA THR A 11 6.82 61.86 8.21
C THR A 11 5.93 60.91 9.00
N ARG A 12 6.35 59.65 9.07
CA ARG A 12 5.73 58.58 9.88
C ARG A 12 5.88 58.92 11.37
N PRO A 13 4.83 58.84 12.21
CA PRO A 13 4.98 59.06 13.65
C PRO A 13 5.84 57.95 14.28
N PRO A 14 6.64 58.27 15.31
CA PRO A 14 7.47 57.29 16.00
C PRO A 14 6.59 56.23 16.68
N ALA A 15 6.97 54.97 16.52
CA ALA A 15 6.30 53.85 17.17
C ALA A 15 6.41 53.97 18.70
N PRO A 16 5.35 53.62 19.46
CA PRO A 16 5.42 53.62 20.91
C PRO A 16 6.47 52.60 21.37
N THR A 17 7.42 53.06 22.18
CA THR A 17 8.42 52.25 22.87
C THR A 17 7.68 51.34 23.86
N ALA A 18 7.23 50.19 23.40
CA ALA A 18 6.77 49.12 24.27
C ALA A 18 8.00 48.61 25.03
N THR A 19 8.14 49.03 26.29
CA THR A 19 8.99 48.37 27.28
C THR A 19 8.57 46.91 27.35
N ALA A 20 9.29 46.06 26.61
CA ALA A 20 9.22 44.61 26.75
C ALA A 20 9.67 44.28 28.18
N GLN A 21 8.71 44.07 29.06
CA GLN A 21 8.94 43.34 30.30
C GLN A 21 9.45 41.96 29.90
N ALA A 22 10.74 41.72 30.15
CA ALA A 22 11.36 40.42 29.99
C ALA A 22 10.65 39.43 30.93
N MET A 23 9.71 38.69 30.36
CA MET A 23 9.14 37.51 31.01
C MET A 23 10.30 36.56 31.31
N PRO A 24 10.47 36.07 32.56
CA PRO A 24 11.55 35.16 32.90
C PRO A 24 11.46 33.94 31.97
N PRO A 25 12.60 33.42 31.45
CA PRO A 25 12.58 32.24 30.62
C PRO A 25 11.92 31.12 31.42
N GLY A 26 10.78 30.63 30.93
CA GLY A 26 10.15 29.44 31.48
C GLY A 26 11.17 28.30 31.52
N PRO A 27 11.07 27.38 32.50
CA PRO A 27 12.04 26.30 32.65
C PRO A 27 12.19 25.57 31.32
N ALA A 28 13.40 25.60 30.74
CA ALA A 28 13.71 24.87 29.54
C ALA A 28 13.31 23.40 29.77
N PRO A 29 12.55 22.76 28.86
CA PRO A 29 12.18 21.37 29.01
C PRO A 29 13.47 20.56 29.19
N SER A 30 13.63 19.95 30.37
CA SER A 30 14.86 19.29 30.78
C SER A 30 15.24 18.22 29.74
N ALA A 31 16.37 18.44 29.06
CA ALA A 31 16.94 17.53 28.07
C ALA A 31 17.14 16.10 28.60
N GLU A 32 17.19 15.92 29.92
CA GLU A 32 17.26 14.63 30.62
C GLU A 32 16.04 13.73 30.39
N SER A 33 14.85 14.32 30.22
CA SER A 33 13.61 13.55 30.05
C SER A 33 13.55 12.77 28.72
N GLY A 34 14.21 13.28 27.66
CA GLY A 34 14.26 12.64 26.35
C GLY A 34 15.25 11.47 26.25
N ALA A 35 16.36 11.55 27.00
CA ALA A 35 17.39 10.51 27.01
C ALA A 35 16.91 9.21 27.68
N GLY A 36 16.13 9.33 28.76
CA GLY A 36 15.52 8.17 29.43
C GLY A 36 14.56 7.39 28.53
N SER A 37 13.71 8.10 27.77
CA SER A 37 12.74 7.44 26.88
C SER A 37 13.38 6.67 25.73
N PHE A 38 14.48 7.17 25.16
CA PHE A 38 15.17 6.48 24.06
C PHE A 38 15.85 5.20 24.54
N ARG A 39 16.56 5.25 25.67
CA ARG A 39 17.21 4.06 26.26
C ARG A 39 16.20 2.98 26.64
N ALA A 40 15.04 3.38 27.18
CA ALA A 40 13.95 2.45 27.45
C ALA A 40 13.44 1.78 26.16
N ALA A 41 13.26 2.55 25.08
CA ALA A 41 12.85 2.00 23.80
C ALA A 41 13.89 1.03 23.20
N LEU A 42 15.18 1.38 23.27
CA LEU A 42 16.26 0.51 22.84
C LEU A 42 16.31 -0.78 23.64
N GLY A 43 16.14 -0.71 24.96
CA GLY A 43 16.08 -1.87 25.86
C GLY A 43 14.89 -2.77 25.54
N LEU A 44 13.70 -2.20 25.30
CA LEU A 44 12.51 -2.95 24.91
C LEU A 44 12.65 -3.63 23.54
N ALA A 45 13.24 -2.93 22.56
CA ALA A 45 13.53 -3.52 21.25
C ALA A 45 14.53 -4.68 21.36
N GLY A 46 15.58 -4.52 22.17
CA GLY A 46 16.54 -5.60 22.47
C GLY A 46 15.90 -6.79 23.17
N LEU A 47 15.04 -6.54 24.17
CA LEU A 47 14.28 -7.58 24.86
C LEU A 47 13.38 -8.33 23.88
N GLY A 48 12.66 -7.62 23.02
CA GLY A 48 11.82 -8.22 21.98
C GLY A 48 12.63 -9.13 21.05
N ALA A 49 13.82 -8.70 20.61
CA ALA A 49 14.70 -9.53 19.79
C ALA A 49 15.13 -10.82 20.48
N VAL A 50 15.50 -10.75 21.76
CA VAL A 50 15.86 -11.92 22.55
C VAL A 50 14.68 -12.87 22.71
N LEU A 51 13.49 -12.36 23.01
CA LEU A 51 12.28 -13.17 23.16
C LEU A 51 11.89 -13.89 21.86
N ILE A 52 11.97 -13.20 20.71
CA ILE A 52 11.76 -13.81 19.38
C ILE A 52 12.74 -14.96 19.14
N GLY A 53 14.03 -14.74 19.45
CA GLY A 53 15.07 -15.74 19.27
C GLY A 53 14.91 -16.95 20.20
N LEU A 54 14.52 -16.75 21.46
CA LEU A 54 14.43 -17.83 22.45
C LEU A 54 13.12 -18.63 22.38
N ALA A 55 12.05 -18.08 21.82
CA ALA A 55 10.76 -18.75 21.78
C ALA A 55 10.77 -20.16 21.14
N PRO A 56 11.44 -20.41 19.99
CA PRO A 56 11.55 -21.75 19.44
C PRO A 56 12.33 -22.73 20.34
N LEU A 57 13.28 -22.26 21.14
CA LEU A 57 14.07 -23.10 22.06
C LEU A 57 13.25 -23.57 23.26
N VAL A 58 12.36 -22.70 23.76
CA VAL A 58 11.43 -23.04 24.84
C VAL A 58 10.30 -23.96 24.34
N GLY A 59 10.07 -23.97 23.02
CA GLY A 59 8.94 -24.64 22.39
C GLY A 59 7.72 -23.72 22.37
N VAL A 60 7.04 -23.65 21.22
CA VAL A 60 5.85 -22.79 21.04
C VAL A 60 4.54 -23.53 21.28
N VAL A 61 4.55 -24.86 21.21
CA VAL A 61 3.37 -25.73 21.42
C VAL A 61 3.66 -26.89 22.36
N SER A 62 2.59 -27.52 22.87
CA SER A 62 2.58 -28.75 23.65
C SER A 62 1.55 -29.74 23.06
N PRO A 63 1.89 -31.01 22.79
CA PRO A 63 3.23 -31.60 22.87
C PRO A 63 4.24 -30.90 21.97
N VAL A 64 5.54 -31.00 22.31
CA VAL A 64 6.60 -30.23 21.64
C VAL A 64 6.74 -30.69 20.19
N ALA A 65 6.45 -29.77 19.26
CA ALA A 65 6.78 -29.90 17.85
C ALA A 65 8.02 -29.05 17.55
N ALA A 66 9.10 -29.71 17.14
CA ALA A 66 10.36 -29.02 16.84
C ALA A 66 10.24 -28.16 15.56
N PRO A 67 10.99 -27.05 15.45
CA PRO A 67 11.16 -26.33 14.20
C PRO A 67 11.72 -27.24 13.09
N ALA A 68 11.39 -26.95 11.83
CA ALA A 68 11.90 -27.70 10.67
C ALA A 68 13.43 -27.58 10.48
N PHE A 69 14.03 -26.51 11.00
CA PHE A 69 15.47 -26.26 10.96
C PHE A 69 15.91 -25.44 12.19
N LEU A 70 17.22 -25.29 12.39
CA LEU A 70 17.78 -24.53 13.51
C LEU A 70 17.54 -23.01 13.34
N SER A 71 16.32 -22.58 13.57
CA SER A 71 15.82 -21.23 13.26
C SER A 71 16.15 -20.18 14.31
N TRP A 72 16.31 -20.58 15.58
CA TRP A 72 16.50 -19.66 16.70
C TRP A 72 17.67 -18.66 16.52
N PRO A 73 18.87 -19.03 15.99
CA PRO A 73 19.97 -18.08 15.83
C PRO A 73 19.65 -17.06 14.74
N VAL A 74 18.96 -17.49 13.69
CA VAL A 74 18.56 -16.64 12.57
C VAL A 74 17.49 -15.66 13.00
N LEU A 75 16.46 -16.13 13.72
CA LEU A 75 15.40 -15.27 14.25
C LEU A 75 15.96 -14.24 15.23
N LEU A 76 16.86 -14.65 16.12
CA LEU A 76 17.58 -13.73 17.01
C LEU A 76 18.39 -12.70 16.21
N LEU A 77 19.20 -13.15 15.26
CA LEU A 77 20.04 -12.28 14.45
C LEU A 77 19.21 -11.24 13.71
N LEU A 78 18.16 -11.67 13.02
CA LEU A 78 17.27 -10.80 12.24
C LEU A 78 16.53 -9.78 13.13
N ALA A 79 16.04 -10.22 14.29
CA ALA A 79 15.36 -9.32 15.21
C ALA A 79 16.34 -8.35 15.90
N ALA A 80 17.60 -8.74 16.08
CA ALA A 80 18.63 -7.93 16.73
C ALA A 80 19.24 -6.85 15.83
N ILE A 81 19.11 -6.93 14.49
CA ILE A 81 19.75 -5.96 13.58
C ILE A 81 19.31 -4.52 13.89
N ALA A 82 18.01 -4.28 14.01
CA ALA A 82 17.48 -2.94 14.27
C ALA A 82 17.95 -2.33 15.61
N PRO A 83 17.83 -3.02 16.77
CA PRO A 83 18.35 -2.48 18.03
C PRO A 83 19.88 -2.32 18.04
N VAL A 84 20.63 -3.23 17.42
CA VAL A 84 22.10 -3.10 17.32
C VAL A 84 22.48 -1.88 16.48
N LEU A 85 21.82 -1.65 15.34
CA LEU A 85 22.05 -0.47 14.51
C LEU A 85 21.61 0.83 15.21
N ALA A 86 20.48 0.81 15.91
CA ALA A 86 20.04 1.96 16.70
C ALA A 86 21.07 2.34 17.76
N TRP A 87 21.59 1.36 18.51
CA TRP A 87 22.68 1.57 19.47
C TRP A 87 23.96 2.09 18.80
N TRP A 88 24.32 1.56 17.63
CA TRP A 88 25.50 2.01 16.88
C TRP A 88 25.36 3.45 16.41
N PHE A 89 24.21 3.84 15.86
CA PHE A 89 23.93 5.22 15.48
C PHE A 89 23.87 6.17 16.69
N GLU A 90 23.35 5.73 17.83
CA GLU A 90 23.36 6.50 19.07
C GLU A 90 24.80 6.80 19.49
N ARG A 91 25.70 5.80 19.47
CA ARG A 91 27.13 5.98 19.76
C ARG A 91 27.84 6.89 18.76
N GLY A 92 27.40 6.88 17.50
CA GLY A 92 27.86 7.81 16.46
C GLY A 92 27.28 9.22 16.56
N GLY A 93 26.50 9.54 17.60
CA GLY A 93 25.87 10.85 17.77
C GLY A 93 24.63 11.09 16.89
N ARG A 94 24.21 10.10 16.08
CA ARG A 94 23.08 10.19 15.16
C ARG A 94 21.79 9.68 15.82
N ARG A 95 21.37 10.34 16.89
CA ARG A 95 20.20 9.93 17.69
C ARG A 95 18.89 9.91 16.89
N ALA A 96 18.72 10.82 15.94
CA ALA A 96 17.54 10.86 15.08
C ALA A 96 17.44 9.62 14.17
N THR A 97 18.56 9.22 13.55
CA THR A 97 18.64 7.96 12.80
C THR A 97 18.42 6.76 13.72
N ALA A 98 19.07 6.74 14.88
CA ALA A 98 18.94 5.65 15.85
C ALA A 98 17.48 5.41 16.25
N ALA A 99 16.76 6.48 16.59
CA ALA A 99 15.33 6.46 16.85
C ALA A 99 14.55 5.92 15.65
N ALA A 100 14.70 6.54 14.48
CA ALA A 100 13.90 6.18 13.32
C ALA A 100 14.12 4.72 12.83
N VAL A 101 15.30 4.13 13.01
CA VAL A 101 15.56 2.70 12.71
C VAL A 101 14.65 1.76 13.51
N LEU A 102 14.35 2.09 14.76
CA LEU A 102 13.47 1.27 15.61
C LEU A 102 12.01 1.33 15.18
N LEU A 103 11.60 2.38 14.45
CA LEU A 103 10.20 2.59 14.07
C LEU A 103 9.71 1.51 13.09
N GLY A 104 10.56 1.05 12.17
CA GLY A 104 10.17 0.09 11.14
C GLY A 104 9.68 -1.25 11.70
N PRO A 105 10.49 -2.02 12.45
CA PRO A 105 10.05 -3.27 13.06
C PRO A 105 8.86 -3.06 14.01
N ALA A 106 8.82 -1.93 14.72
CA ALA A 106 7.74 -1.62 15.65
C ALA A 106 6.39 -1.39 14.96
N VAL A 107 6.37 -0.77 13.78
CA VAL A 107 5.16 -0.52 13.00
C VAL A 107 4.56 -1.83 12.44
N LEU A 108 5.40 -2.84 12.16
CA LEU A 108 4.92 -4.16 11.72
C LEU A 108 4.53 -5.07 12.90
N ALA A 109 4.96 -4.76 14.12
CA ALA A 109 4.74 -5.60 15.30
C ALA A 109 3.25 -5.91 15.58
N PRO A 110 2.28 -4.98 15.44
CA PRO A 110 0.86 -5.30 15.62
C PRO A 110 0.35 -6.35 14.63
N GLY A 111 0.76 -6.25 13.36
CA GLY A 111 0.38 -7.23 12.34
C GLY A 111 1.00 -8.60 12.62
N ARG A 112 2.28 -8.63 13.01
CA ARG A 112 2.97 -9.87 13.42
C ARG A 112 2.39 -10.49 14.69
N PHE A 113 1.97 -9.66 15.65
CA PHE A 113 1.25 -10.11 16.84
C PHE A 113 -0.03 -10.84 16.45
N VAL A 114 -0.86 -10.24 15.59
CA VAL A 114 -2.11 -10.85 15.11
C VAL A 114 -1.84 -12.11 14.29
N LEU A 115 -0.78 -12.14 13.47
CA LEU A 115 -0.38 -13.38 12.79
C LEU A 115 -0.05 -14.50 13.78
N ASP A 116 0.73 -14.18 14.81
CA ASP A 116 1.20 -15.17 15.78
C ASP A 116 0.12 -15.58 16.79
N THR A 117 -1.01 -14.85 16.91
CA THR A 117 -2.17 -15.35 17.67
C THR A 117 -2.82 -16.57 17.01
N GLN A 118 -2.51 -16.87 15.73
CA GLN A 118 -2.90 -18.13 15.10
C GLN A 118 -2.38 -19.35 15.88
N LEU A 119 -1.23 -19.23 16.56
CA LEU A 119 -0.70 -20.28 17.45
C LEU A 119 -1.58 -20.56 18.66
N LEU A 120 -2.42 -19.61 19.08
CA LEU A 120 -3.39 -19.79 20.18
C LEU A 120 -4.66 -20.50 19.72
N VAL A 121 -5.00 -20.40 18.43
CA VAL A 121 -6.24 -20.93 17.86
C VAL A 121 -6.00 -22.31 17.25
N ASP A 122 -5.03 -22.39 16.35
CA ASP A 122 -4.64 -23.63 15.66
C ASP A 122 -3.23 -23.46 15.12
N ALA A 123 -2.26 -23.96 15.90
CA ALA A 123 -0.85 -23.87 15.56
C ALA A 123 -0.47 -24.65 14.28
N GLY A 124 -1.22 -25.70 13.93
CA GLY A 124 -1.00 -26.46 12.69
C GLY A 124 -1.28 -25.63 11.43
N ARG A 125 -2.12 -24.60 11.55
CA ARG A 125 -2.46 -23.67 10.45
C ARG A 125 -1.60 -22.39 10.42
N ALA A 126 -0.66 -22.23 11.34
CA ALA A 126 0.21 -21.04 11.36
C ALA A 126 1.22 -21.01 10.18
N ALA A 127 1.54 -22.16 9.59
CA ALA A 127 2.49 -22.30 8.48
C ALA A 127 3.86 -21.62 8.73
N ARG A 128 4.40 -21.80 9.95
CA ARG A 128 5.69 -21.24 10.40
C ARG A 128 6.71 -22.37 10.64
N PRO A 129 7.32 -22.94 9.58
CA PRO A 129 8.27 -24.04 9.72
C PRO A 129 9.49 -23.67 10.58
N GLU A 130 9.82 -22.39 10.68
CA GLU A 130 10.85 -21.88 11.56
C GLU A 130 10.45 -21.87 13.05
N LEU A 131 9.18 -22.07 13.39
CA LEU A 131 8.70 -22.15 14.78
C LEU A 131 8.31 -23.57 15.17
N LEU A 132 7.64 -24.30 14.28
CA LEU A 132 7.23 -25.69 14.50
C LEU A 132 6.98 -26.41 13.17
N LEU A 133 7.19 -27.71 13.14
CA LEU A 133 6.78 -28.62 12.06
C LEU A 133 6.02 -29.79 12.67
N THR A 134 4.75 -29.94 12.30
CA THR A 134 3.91 -31.03 12.79
C THR A 134 4.09 -32.29 11.94
N SER A 135 3.94 -33.44 12.58
CA SER A 135 3.95 -34.77 11.93
C SER A 135 2.72 -35.61 12.31
N THR A 136 1.83 -35.05 13.13
CA THR A 136 0.62 -35.69 13.63
C THR A 136 -0.56 -34.72 13.53
N LEU A 137 -1.78 -35.25 13.59
CA LEU A 137 -3.01 -34.47 13.71
C LEU A 137 -3.43 -34.29 15.17
N GLU A 138 -2.51 -34.53 16.11
CA GLU A 138 -2.80 -34.35 17.53
C GLU A 138 -3.04 -32.85 17.82
N PRO A 139 -4.04 -32.52 18.64
CA PRO A 139 -4.27 -31.13 19.04
C PRO A 139 -3.03 -30.52 19.70
N LEU A 140 -2.64 -29.33 19.24
CA LEU A 140 -1.51 -28.59 19.78
C LEU A 140 -2.00 -27.44 20.65
N GLU A 141 -1.60 -27.43 21.91
CA GLU A 141 -1.87 -26.32 22.82
C GLU A 141 -0.72 -25.31 22.81
N PRO A 142 -0.99 -24.00 22.96
CA PRO A 142 0.07 -23.00 23.05
C PRO A 142 0.89 -23.20 24.33
N SER A 143 2.22 -23.10 24.21
CA SER A 143 3.13 -23.21 25.36
C SER A 143 3.88 -21.90 25.63
N ALA A 144 4.84 -21.91 26.56
CA ALA A 144 5.56 -20.71 27.00
C ALA A 144 6.23 -19.93 25.85
N GLY A 145 6.75 -20.62 24.82
CA GLY A 145 7.34 -19.96 23.66
C GLY A 145 6.34 -19.12 22.87
N THR A 146 5.08 -19.52 22.76
CA THR A 146 4.04 -18.71 22.11
C THR A 146 3.82 -17.39 22.86
N TRP A 147 3.73 -17.44 24.19
CA TRP A 147 3.60 -16.23 25.00
C TRP A 147 4.84 -15.33 24.92
N MET A 148 6.04 -15.91 24.80
CA MET A 148 7.27 -15.15 24.57
C MET A 148 7.24 -14.40 23.24
N LEU A 149 6.76 -15.03 22.15
CA LEU A 149 6.59 -14.36 20.85
C LEU A 149 5.61 -13.18 20.94
N LEU A 150 4.45 -13.40 21.56
CA LEU A 150 3.44 -12.35 21.72
C LEU A 150 3.98 -11.18 22.56
N ALA A 151 4.67 -11.48 23.67
CA ALA A 151 5.31 -10.48 24.51
C ALA A 151 6.40 -9.69 23.74
N ALA A 152 7.13 -10.35 22.85
CA ALA A 152 8.16 -9.70 22.03
C ALA A 152 7.58 -8.65 21.07
N HIS A 153 6.43 -8.93 20.46
CA HIS A 153 5.75 -7.97 19.58
C HIS A 153 5.19 -6.79 20.38
N VAL A 154 4.66 -7.04 21.58
CA VAL A 154 4.22 -5.97 22.49
C VAL A 154 5.40 -5.08 22.90
N ALA A 155 6.55 -5.67 23.24
CA ALA A 155 7.76 -4.91 23.57
C ALA A 155 8.23 -4.05 22.38
N SER A 156 8.22 -4.62 21.17
CA SER A 156 8.60 -3.93 19.93
C SER A 156 7.65 -2.77 19.60
N ALA A 157 6.33 -2.98 19.69
CA ALA A 157 5.33 -1.93 19.48
C ALA A 157 5.49 -0.80 20.51
N THR A 158 5.71 -1.15 21.78
CA THR A 158 5.93 -0.17 22.86
C THR A 158 7.18 0.66 22.62
N ALA A 159 8.28 0.02 22.18
CA ALA A 159 9.50 0.72 21.79
C ALA A 159 9.24 1.74 20.66
N GLY A 160 8.46 1.35 19.65
CA GLY A 160 8.04 2.25 18.56
C GLY A 160 7.25 3.46 19.04
N VAL A 161 6.29 3.28 19.95
CA VAL A 161 5.51 4.40 20.52
C VAL A 161 6.42 5.39 21.25
N LEU A 162 7.36 4.90 22.06
CA LEU A 162 8.30 5.76 22.79
C LEU A 162 9.19 6.58 21.84
N VAL A 163 9.71 5.93 20.80
CA VAL A 163 10.54 6.54 19.77
C VAL A 163 9.75 7.54 18.94
N LEU A 164 8.55 7.19 18.49
CA LEU A 164 7.69 8.08 17.70
C LEU A 164 7.37 9.36 18.48
N ARG A 165 6.99 9.23 19.75
CA ARG A 165 6.75 10.38 20.64
C ARG A 165 8.02 11.22 20.82
N TRP A 166 9.20 10.62 20.80
CA TRP A 166 10.46 11.35 20.86
C TRP A 166 10.74 12.11 19.55
N ILE A 167 10.54 11.47 18.39
CA ILE A 167 10.72 12.09 17.06
C ILE A 167 9.79 13.30 16.90
N VAL A 168 8.49 13.14 17.20
CA VAL A 168 7.48 14.20 17.06
C VAL A 168 7.82 15.41 17.94
N ARG A 169 8.13 15.21 19.23
CA ARG A 169 8.52 16.29 20.14
C ARG A 169 9.78 17.03 19.68
N THR A 170 10.74 16.31 19.12
CA THR A 170 11.98 16.90 18.61
C THR A 170 11.74 17.69 17.32
N ALA A 171 10.82 17.23 16.46
CA ALA A 171 10.43 17.93 15.24
C ALA A 171 9.69 19.25 15.56
N GLU A 172 8.72 19.23 16.48
CA GLU A 172 7.98 20.43 16.93
C GLU A 172 8.94 21.50 17.51
N SER A 173 9.95 21.07 18.26
CA SER A 173 10.95 21.96 18.84
C SER A 173 11.86 22.63 17.81
N ARG A 174 12.03 22.03 16.63
CA ARG A 174 12.89 22.56 15.54
C ARG A 174 12.11 23.40 14.53
N ALA A 175 10.86 23.03 14.26
CA ALA A 175 9.97 23.76 13.35
C ALA A 175 9.71 25.21 13.81
N SER A 176 9.82 25.49 15.11
CA SER A 176 9.78 26.85 15.66
C SER A 176 11.04 27.68 15.41
N SER A 177 12.13 27.06 14.92
CA SER A 177 13.44 27.72 14.75
C SER A 177 13.91 27.86 13.31
N ASP A 178 13.41 27.05 12.37
CA ASP A 178 13.91 27.02 10.99
C ASP A 178 12.76 26.91 9.98
N GLY A 179 12.68 27.87 9.05
CA GLY A 179 11.52 28.09 8.17
C GLY A 179 11.60 27.41 6.80
N THR A 180 12.60 26.57 6.52
CA THR A 180 12.81 26.00 5.18
C THR A 180 12.49 24.50 5.15
N VAL A 181 11.34 24.15 4.56
CA VAL A 181 10.93 22.75 4.33
C VAL A 181 11.31 22.33 2.90
N THR A 182 12.44 21.64 2.73
CA THR A 182 12.78 21.04 1.43
C THR A 182 11.84 19.88 1.09
N HIS A 183 11.10 19.99 -0.01
CA HIS A 183 10.18 18.94 -0.50
C HIS A 183 10.96 17.86 -1.28
N ARG A 184 10.74 16.57 -0.95
CA ARG A 184 11.44 15.41 -1.54
C ARG A 184 10.47 14.45 -2.23
N GLN A 185 9.60 14.94 -3.12
CA GLN A 185 8.49 14.14 -3.62
C GLN A 185 8.97 12.98 -4.52
N GLY A 186 10.09 13.12 -5.23
CA GLY A 186 10.70 12.01 -5.98
C GLY A 186 11.11 10.82 -5.09
N LEU A 187 11.68 11.08 -3.91
CA LEU A 187 11.99 10.03 -2.93
C LEU A 187 10.72 9.38 -2.39
N LEU A 188 9.74 10.20 -1.97
CA LEU A 188 8.44 9.72 -1.48
C LEU A 188 7.81 8.75 -2.48
N ALA A 189 7.85 9.09 -3.75
CA ALA A 189 7.20 8.33 -4.79
C ALA A 189 7.89 6.95 -5.02
N VAL A 190 9.23 6.88 -4.96
CA VAL A 190 9.96 5.60 -5.02
C VAL A 190 9.79 4.79 -3.72
N VAL A 191 9.76 5.45 -2.56
CA VAL A 191 9.51 4.78 -1.26
C VAL A 191 8.12 4.16 -1.23
N LEU A 192 7.09 4.88 -1.68
CA LEU A 192 5.73 4.34 -1.76
C LEU A 192 5.65 3.17 -2.74
N LEU A 193 6.37 3.23 -3.86
CA LEU A 193 6.46 2.09 -4.78
C LEU A 193 7.07 0.86 -4.10
N ALA A 194 8.23 1.00 -3.45
CA ALA A 194 8.86 -0.09 -2.72
C ALA A 194 7.94 -0.62 -1.60
N ALA A 195 7.23 0.27 -0.90
CA ALA A 195 6.29 -0.10 0.14
C ALA A 195 5.08 -0.87 -0.39
N VAL A 196 4.56 -0.52 -1.57
CA VAL A 196 3.49 -1.29 -2.24
C VAL A 196 4.01 -2.68 -2.64
N VAL A 197 5.23 -2.78 -3.17
CA VAL A 197 5.84 -4.09 -3.48
C VAL A 197 5.98 -4.95 -2.22
N ALA A 198 6.41 -4.36 -1.09
CA ALA A 198 6.43 -5.05 0.20
C ALA A 198 5.03 -5.47 0.64
N ALA A 199 4.03 -4.59 0.54
CA ALA A 199 2.65 -4.88 0.92
C ALA A 199 2.07 -6.06 0.13
N VAL A 200 2.30 -6.10 -1.19
CA VAL A 200 1.93 -7.24 -2.04
C VAL A 200 2.70 -8.50 -1.62
N GLY A 201 4.01 -8.40 -1.39
CA GLY A 201 4.83 -9.54 -0.95
C GLY A 201 4.35 -10.15 0.37
N LEU A 202 3.87 -9.32 1.29
CA LEU A 202 3.39 -9.72 2.63
C LEU A 202 1.98 -10.34 2.62
N THR A 203 1.19 -10.13 1.56
CA THR A 203 -0.14 -10.74 1.43
C THR A 203 -0.15 -12.00 0.57
N LEU A 204 0.87 -12.19 -0.27
CA LEU A 204 1.06 -13.41 -1.03
C LEU A 204 1.48 -14.60 -0.15
N MET A 205 1.33 -15.80 -0.71
CA MET A 205 1.70 -17.05 -0.05
C MET A 205 3.19 -17.05 0.34
N PRO A 206 3.53 -17.50 1.56
CA PRO A 206 4.93 -17.49 2.02
C PRO A 206 5.79 -18.54 1.32
N PHE A 207 5.25 -19.68 0.96
CA PHE A 207 5.94 -20.75 0.21
C PHE A 207 4.91 -21.74 -0.32
N GLU A 208 5.30 -22.58 -1.29
CA GLU A 208 4.50 -23.72 -1.73
C GLU A 208 4.96 -24.96 -0.95
N SER A 209 4.04 -25.88 -0.61
CA SER A 209 4.36 -27.06 0.21
C SER A 209 3.61 -28.29 -0.30
N ASP A 210 4.35 -29.37 -0.50
CA ASP A 210 3.80 -30.71 -0.80
C ASP A 210 3.54 -31.51 0.49
N ASN A 211 3.94 -30.97 1.65
CA ASN A 211 3.75 -31.61 2.94
C ASN A 211 2.32 -31.37 3.48
N PRO A 212 1.52 -32.42 3.73
CA PRO A 212 0.12 -32.28 4.17
C PRO A 212 -0.05 -31.65 5.56
N TYR A 213 1.01 -31.62 6.37
CA TYR A 213 1.02 -31.02 7.70
C TYR A 213 1.44 -29.55 7.69
N LEU A 214 1.96 -29.05 6.57
CA LEU A 214 2.38 -27.67 6.41
C LEU A 214 1.57 -27.04 5.28
N LEU A 215 0.49 -26.36 5.66
CA LEU A 215 -0.48 -25.78 4.73
C LEU A 215 -0.35 -24.25 4.68
N PRO A 216 0.65 -23.71 3.94
CA PRO A 216 0.76 -22.28 3.72
C PRO A 216 -0.50 -21.77 3.00
N ARG A 217 -0.99 -20.61 3.44
CA ARG A 217 -2.11 -19.90 2.82
C ARG A 217 -1.69 -18.47 2.50
N SER A 218 -2.14 -17.97 1.37
CA SER A 218 -2.03 -16.54 1.10
C SER A 218 -3.07 -15.80 1.95
N ALA A 219 -2.81 -14.53 2.28
CA ALA A 219 -3.85 -13.70 2.90
C ALA A 219 -5.03 -13.45 1.96
N LEU A 220 -4.88 -13.77 0.67
CA LEU A 220 -5.89 -13.59 -0.36
C LEU A 220 -6.80 -14.83 -0.52
N ASP A 221 -6.47 -15.95 0.14
CA ASP A 221 -7.21 -17.21 0.01
C ASP A 221 -8.50 -17.20 0.85
N VAL A 222 -9.59 -17.72 0.28
CA VAL A 222 -10.91 -17.88 0.95
C VAL A 222 -10.79 -18.67 2.26
N THR A 223 -9.89 -19.65 2.29
CA THR A 223 -9.71 -20.59 3.42
C THR A 223 -8.63 -20.17 4.40
N ALA A 224 -8.04 -18.98 4.22
CA ALA A 224 -7.02 -18.47 5.12
C ALA A 224 -7.62 -18.20 6.52
N PRO A 225 -6.92 -18.57 7.61
CA PRO A 225 -7.35 -18.20 8.94
C PRO A 225 -7.46 -16.67 9.10
N THR A 226 -8.47 -16.21 9.83
CA THR A 226 -8.74 -14.77 10.01
C THR A 226 -7.54 -14.01 10.58
N ALA A 227 -6.79 -14.63 11.49
CA ALA A 227 -5.56 -14.09 12.05
C ALA A 227 -4.50 -13.82 10.95
N VAL A 228 -4.36 -14.73 9.99
CA VAL A 228 -3.45 -14.59 8.84
C VAL A 228 -3.88 -13.42 7.95
N LEU A 229 -5.15 -13.37 7.58
CA LEU A 229 -5.71 -12.28 6.78
C LEU A 229 -5.51 -10.91 7.45
N VAL A 230 -5.94 -10.76 8.70
CA VAL A 230 -5.89 -9.48 9.42
C VAL A 230 -4.44 -9.08 9.69
N GLY A 231 -3.59 -10.00 10.14
CA GLY A 231 -2.19 -9.72 10.44
C GLY A 231 -1.39 -9.29 9.19
N SER A 232 -1.57 -10.00 8.07
CA SER A 232 -0.94 -9.62 6.79
C SER A 232 -1.46 -8.30 6.26
N PHE A 233 -2.77 -8.03 6.36
CA PHE A 233 -3.35 -6.76 5.94
C PHE A 233 -2.85 -5.58 6.79
N LEU A 234 -2.77 -5.76 8.12
CA LEU A 234 -2.21 -4.75 9.01
C LEU A 234 -0.78 -4.39 8.60
N MET A 235 0.08 -5.37 8.32
CA MET A 235 1.44 -5.10 7.83
C MET A 235 1.45 -4.45 6.45
N ALA A 236 0.60 -4.92 5.54
CA ALA A 236 0.50 -4.39 4.17
C ALA A 236 0.08 -2.91 4.14
N VAL A 237 -0.76 -2.46 5.07
CA VAL A 237 -1.11 -1.04 5.25
C VAL A 237 -0.02 -0.29 6.00
N ALA A 238 0.57 -0.91 7.02
CA ALA A 238 1.56 -0.28 7.88
C ALA A 238 2.84 0.14 7.12
N VAL A 239 3.28 -0.67 6.15
CA VAL A 239 4.51 -0.41 5.38
C VAL A 239 4.41 0.87 4.53
N PRO A 240 3.39 1.09 3.68
CA PRO A 240 3.20 2.36 2.96
C PRO A 240 3.01 3.57 3.87
N VAL A 241 2.26 3.42 4.97
CA VAL A 241 2.03 4.53 5.91
C VAL A 241 3.34 4.98 6.56
N ALA A 242 4.13 4.04 7.09
CA ALA A 242 5.42 4.37 7.69
C ALA A 242 6.48 4.79 6.65
N GLY A 243 6.46 4.21 5.45
CA GLY A 243 7.31 4.66 4.34
C GLY A 243 7.00 6.10 3.94
N GLY A 244 5.72 6.45 3.81
CA GLY A 244 5.26 7.82 3.57
C GLY A 244 5.72 8.77 4.67
N PHE A 245 5.46 8.43 5.94
CA PHE A 245 5.91 9.21 7.10
C PHE A 245 7.44 9.42 7.13
N ALA A 246 8.22 8.37 6.88
CA ALA A 246 9.67 8.45 6.85
C ALA A 246 10.16 9.32 5.69
N ALA A 247 9.57 9.20 4.50
CA ALA A 247 9.99 9.94 3.32
C ALA A 247 9.62 11.43 3.35
N THR A 248 8.57 11.80 4.09
CA THR A 248 8.16 13.21 4.29
C THR A 248 8.78 13.86 5.53
N ALA A 249 9.58 13.14 6.32
CA ALA A 249 10.25 13.70 7.48
C ALA A 249 11.22 14.82 7.08
N ALA A 250 11.16 15.95 7.79
CA ALA A 250 12.03 17.10 7.54
C ALA A 250 13.51 16.80 7.84
N ASP A 251 13.78 16.00 8.88
CA ASP A 251 15.13 15.63 9.30
C ASP A 251 15.67 14.48 8.42
N PRO A 252 16.75 14.70 7.62
CA PRO A 252 17.33 13.66 6.77
C PRO A 252 17.74 12.41 7.54
N ASP A 253 18.14 12.55 8.81
CA ASP A 253 18.55 11.42 9.63
C ASP A 253 17.35 10.57 10.06
N VAL A 254 16.16 11.18 10.22
CA VAL A 254 14.89 10.45 10.41
C VAL A 254 14.49 9.72 9.15
N VAL A 255 14.66 10.34 7.97
CA VAL A 255 14.40 9.66 6.68
C VAL A 255 15.30 8.43 6.53
N ARG A 256 16.62 8.59 6.71
CA ARG A 256 17.62 7.50 6.67
C ARG A 256 17.23 6.36 7.58
N GLY A 257 17.02 6.68 8.86
CA GLY A 257 16.72 5.69 9.88
C GLY A 257 15.37 5.02 9.63
N GLY A 258 14.36 5.79 9.25
CA GLY A 258 13.00 5.29 9.00
C GLY A 258 12.97 4.31 7.83
N LEU A 259 13.60 4.63 6.70
CA LEU A 259 13.66 3.74 5.54
C LEU A 259 14.47 2.46 5.81
N LEU A 260 15.62 2.59 6.47
CA LEU A 260 16.44 1.45 6.87
C LEU A 260 15.69 0.55 7.86
N GLY A 261 15.06 1.16 8.87
CA GLY A 261 14.22 0.47 9.83
C GLY A 261 13.05 -0.26 9.17
N LEU A 262 12.34 0.39 8.24
CA LEU A 262 11.22 -0.22 7.53
C LEU A 262 11.66 -1.46 6.75
N GLY A 263 12.79 -1.39 6.04
CA GLY A 263 13.38 -2.54 5.38
C GLY A 263 13.72 -3.67 6.35
N LEU A 264 14.29 -3.35 7.52
CA LEU A 264 14.58 -4.33 8.59
C LEU A 264 13.33 -4.87 9.28
N GLY A 265 12.19 -4.19 9.20
CA GLY A 265 10.91 -4.72 9.67
C GLY A 265 10.34 -5.76 8.72
N VAL A 266 10.41 -5.51 7.40
CA VAL A 266 9.91 -6.41 6.35
C VAL A 266 10.80 -7.65 6.20
N LEU A 267 12.13 -7.46 6.24
CA LEU A 267 13.10 -8.51 5.94
C LEU A 267 12.90 -9.80 6.77
N PRO A 268 12.71 -9.78 8.10
CA PRO A 268 12.52 -11.00 8.87
C PRO A 268 11.25 -11.78 8.53
N VAL A 269 10.18 -11.09 8.12
CA VAL A 269 8.92 -11.73 7.71
C VAL A 269 9.08 -12.45 6.37
N SER A 270 9.86 -11.87 5.46
CA SER A 270 10.11 -12.44 4.13
C SER A 270 11.25 -13.45 4.10
N LEU A 271 12.29 -13.29 4.93
CA LEU A 271 13.47 -14.16 4.84
C LEU A 271 13.24 -15.54 5.46
N ALA A 272 12.45 -15.65 6.52
CA ALA A 272 12.20 -16.93 7.20
C ALA A 272 11.57 -17.99 6.26
N PRO A 273 10.52 -17.67 5.47
CA PRO A 273 10.01 -18.57 4.43
C PRO A 273 11.05 -18.99 3.38
N LEU A 274 11.92 -18.08 2.93
CA LEU A 274 12.96 -18.40 1.94
C LEU A 274 14.00 -19.37 2.49
N LEU A 275 14.32 -19.27 3.78
CA LEU A 275 15.21 -20.21 4.44
C LEU A 275 14.56 -21.58 4.57
N ALA A 276 13.24 -21.66 4.81
CA ALA A 276 12.54 -22.95 4.84
C ALA A 276 12.74 -23.74 3.52
N VAL A 277 12.66 -23.07 2.37
CA VAL A 277 12.94 -23.67 1.05
C VAL A 277 14.36 -24.26 0.95
N THR A 278 15.35 -23.66 1.63
CA THR A 278 16.73 -24.18 1.61
C THR A 278 16.95 -25.39 2.51
N PHE A 279 16.12 -25.57 3.54
CA PHE A 279 16.27 -26.64 4.53
C PHE A 279 15.26 -27.78 4.36
N MET A 280 14.18 -27.57 3.60
CA MET A 280 13.10 -28.53 3.42
C MET A 280 12.95 -28.90 1.94
N SER A 281 12.97 -30.19 1.63
CA SER A 281 12.79 -30.70 0.26
C SER A 281 11.38 -30.50 -0.29
N ASP A 282 10.40 -30.50 0.60
CA ASP A 282 8.97 -30.52 0.27
C ASP A 282 8.38 -29.11 0.17
N VAL A 283 9.24 -28.09 0.28
CA VAL A 283 8.87 -26.67 0.27
C VAL A 283 9.53 -25.99 -0.91
N ARG A 284 8.73 -25.26 -1.69
CA ARG A 284 9.14 -24.58 -2.93
C ARG A 284 8.97 -23.07 -2.81
N PHE A 285 9.74 -22.35 -3.63
CA PHE A 285 9.70 -20.89 -3.67
C PHE A 285 8.32 -20.35 -4.05
N SER A 286 7.93 -19.27 -3.39
CA SER A 286 6.81 -18.42 -3.79
C SER A 286 7.27 -16.97 -4.00
N TRP A 287 6.49 -16.20 -4.76
CA TRP A 287 6.79 -14.81 -5.11
C TRP A 287 6.70 -13.85 -3.92
N GLY A 288 5.85 -14.14 -2.92
CA GLY A 288 5.60 -13.24 -1.79
C GLY A 288 6.88 -12.81 -1.05
N PRO A 289 7.64 -13.76 -0.50
CA PRO A 289 8.90 -13.48 0.15
C PRO A 289 9.94 -12.78 -0.73
N LEU A 290 10.02 -13.14 -2.02
CA LEU A 290 10.98 -12.53 -2.94
C LEU A 290 10.69 -11.04 -3.15
N LEU A 291 9.41 -10.67 -3.31
CA LEU A 291 8.98 -9.28 -3.41
C LEU A 291 9.25 -8.52 -2.11
N GLY A 292 9.01 -9.14 -0.96
CA GLY A 292 9.31 -8.54 0.34
C GLY A 292 10.80 -8.27 0.56
N VAL A 293 11.68 -9.22 0.20
CA VAL A 293 13.14 -9.02 0.24
C VAL A 293 13.57 -7.92 -0.74
N LEU A 294 13.08 -7.95 -1.98
CA LEU A 294 13.38 -6.93 -2.98
C LEU A 294 13.00 -5.52 -2.49
N ALA A 295 11.81 -5.38 -1.90
CA ALA A 295 11.35 -4.13 -1.33
C ALA A 295 12.20 -3.68 -0.14
N ALA A 296 12.52 -4.60 0.79
CA ALA A 296 13.37 -4.30 1.94
C ALA A 296 14.76 -3.81 1.53
N LEU A 297 15.39 -4.46 0.53
CA LEU A 297 16.67 -4.04 -0.03
C LEU A 297 16.58 -2.68 -0.73
N THR A 298 15.48 -2.43 -1.46
CA THR A 298 15.25 -1.14 -2.13
C THR A 298 15.13 -0.02 -1.10
N LEU A 299 14.37 -0.20 -0.03
CA LEU A 299 14.23 0.76 1.07
C LEU A 299 15.57 1.04 1.77
N ALA A 300 16.37 -0.01 2.04
CA ALA A 300 17.70 0.14 2.61
C ALA A 300 18.69 0.86 1.67
N ALA A 301 18.61 0.60 0.36
CA ALA A 301 19.43 1.29 -0.64
C ALA A 301 19.08 2.79 -0.73
N LEU A 302 17.78 3.12 -0.71
CA LEU A 302 17.31 4.51 -0.69
C LEU A 302 17.78 5.24 0.57
N ALA A 303 17.77 4.57 1.73
CA ALA A 303 18.29 5.14 2.98
C ALA A 303 19.75 5.62 2.83
N ARG A 304 20.60 4.90 2.09
CA ARG A 304 22.01 5.28 1.87
C ARG A 304 22.16 6.58 1.07
N TRP A 305 21.25 6.85 0.14
CA TRP A 305 21.33 7.99 -0.77
C TRP A 305 20.68 9.27 -0.25
N THR A 306 19.89 9.15 0.82
CA THR A 306 19.33 10.34 1.48
C THR A 306 20.48 11.15 2.10
N GLY A 307 20.68 12.39 1.62
CA GLY A 307 21.68 13.35 2.10
C GLY A 307 23.03 13.40 1.36
N THR A 308 23.14 12.81 0.17
CA THR A 308 24.20 13.14 -0.82
C THR A 308 23.70 14.08 -1.92
N ALA A 309 22.53 14.70 -1.74
CA ALA A 309 22.07 15.74 -2.65
C ALA A 309 23.02 16.93 -2.54
N SER A 310 23.96 17.03 -3.48
CA SER A 310 24.78 18.21 -3.72
C SER A 310 23.88 19.42 -3.89
N SER A 311 24.28 20.56 -3.35
CA SER A 311 23.64 21.88 -3.53
C SER A 311 23.69 22.41 -4.96
N ASP A 312 23.95 21.55 -5.96
CA ASP A 312 23.75 21.88 -7.36
C ASP A 312 22.28 21.69 -7.68
N GLU A 313 21.46 22.61 -7.18
CA GLU A 313 20.16 22.93 -7.76
C GLU A 313 20.40 23.57 -9.13
N THR A 314 20.89 22.78 -10.08
CA THR A 314 20.60 23.05 -11.47
C THR A 314 19.15 22.59 -11.66
N GLU A 315 18.32 23.53 -12.05
CA GLU A 315 16.92 23.43 -12.44
C GLU A 315 16.69 22.33 -13.51
N VAL A 316 16.83 21.05 -13.17
CA VAL A 316 16.51 19.91 -14.03
C VAL A 316 15.05 19.53 -13.83
N ARG A 317 14.16 20.50 -13.98
CA ARG A 317 12.72 20.26 -14.10
C ARG A 317 12.37 20.50 -15.56
N LEU A 318 11.68 19.53 -16.18
CA LEU A 318 10.97 19.54 -17.48
C LEU A 318 11.14 18.24 -18.32
N PRO A 319 12.34 17.63 -18.49
CA PRO A 319 12.45 16.38 -19.27
C PRO A 319 11.85 15.16 -18.56
N ALA A 320 11.91 15.14 -17.21
CA ALA A 320 11.48 14.00 -16.40
C ALA A 320 9.95 13.83 -16.41
N LEU A 321 9.19 14.91 -16.23
CA LEU A 321 7.72 14.86 -16.21
C LEU A 321 7.14 14.38 -17.55
N ALA A 322 7.60 14.96 -18.67
CA ALA A 322 7.17 14.54 -20.00
C ALA A 322 7.56 13.09 -20.31
N ARG A 323 8.68 12.59 -19.77
CA ARG A 323 9.06 11.18 -19.89
C ARG A 323 8.17 10.28 -19.04
N LEU A 324 7.89 10.65 -17.78
CA LEU A 324 6.99 9.90 -16.89
C LEU A 324 5.58 9.79 -17.47
N LEU A 325 5.02 10.90 -18.00
CA LEU A 325 3.70 10.90 -18.65
C LEU A 325 3.68 10.00 -19.89
N ARG A 326 4.72 10.04 -20.74
CA ARG A 326 4.83 9.16 -21.91
C ARG A 326 4.94 7.69 -21.52
N LEU A 327 5.74 7.36 -20.49
CA LEU A 327 5.87 5.99 -20.00
C LEU A 327 4.59 5.50 -19.34
N ALA A 328 3.89 6.35 -18.57
CA ALA A 328 2.59 6.03 -17.98
C ALA A 328 1.54 5.76 -19.07
N ALA A 329 1.49 6.60 -20.11
CA ALA A 329 0.62 6.40 -21.26
C ALA A 329 0.98 5.12 -22.04
N ALA A 330 2.26 4.85 -22.29
CA ALA A 330 2.68 3.63 -22.98
C ALA A 330 2.29 2.37 -22.18
N ALA A 331 2.54 2.36 -20.87
CA ALA A 331 2.15 1.27 -19.99
C ALA A 331 0.62 1.11 -19.93
N GLY A 332 -0.13 2.21 -19.81
CA GLY A 332 -1.60 2.18 -19.80
C GLY A 332 -2.18 1.67 -21.12
N MET A 333 -1.58 2.05 -22.26
CA MET A 333 -1.96 1.57 -23.58
C MET A 333 -1.72 0.06 -23.71
N LEU A 334 -0.52 -0.42 -23.32
CA LEU A 334 -0.21 -1.85 -23.32
C LEU A 334 -1.16 -2.63 -22.42
N ALA A 335 -1.46 -2.12 -21.23
CA ALA A 335 -2.44 -2.72 -20.33
C ALA A 335 -3.84 -2.80 -20.96
N GLY A 336 -4.29 -1.73 -21.61
CA GLY A 336 -5.58 -1.69 -22.29
C GLY A 336 -5.67 -2.68 -23.44
N VAL A 337 -4.65 -2.71 -24.32
CA VAL A 337 -4.57 -3.64 -25.45
C VAL A 337 -4.52 -5.10 -24.97
N LEU A 338 -3.72 -5.40 -23.95
CA LEU A 338 -3.62 -6.74 -23.38
C LEU A 338 -4.91 -7.18 -22.69
N ALA A 339 -5.64 -6.26 -22.04
CA ALA A 339 -6.96 -6.56 -21.47
C ALA A 339 -7.99 -6.88 -22.57
N VAL A 340 -8.00 -6.13 -23.68
CA VAL A 340 -8.84 -6.46 -24.84
C VAL A 340 -8.44 -7.82 -25.43
N ALA A 341 -7.14 -8.09 -25.60
CA ALA A 341 -6.65 -9.38 -26.07
C ALA A 341 -7.07 -10.51 -25.12
N ALA A 342 -6.98 -10.31 -23.81
CA ALA A 342 -7.43 -11.27 -22.82
C ALA A 342 -8.93 -11.58 -22.94
N ALA A 343 -9.77 -10.58 -23.20
CA ALA A 343 -11.20 -10.79 -23.40
C ALA A 343 -11.53 -11.65 -24.64
N LEU A 344 -10.66 -11.63 -25.65
CA LEU A 344 -10.87 -12.28 -26.95
C LEU A 344 -10.17 -13.65 -27.07
N LEU A 345 -9.15 -13.90 -26.25
CA LEU A 345 -8.35 -15.13 -26.29
C LEU A 345 -8.85 -16.16 -25.27
N PRO A 346 -8.63 -17.47 -25.53
CA PRO A 346 -8.98 -18.53 -24.58
C PRO A 346 -8.31 -18.32 -23.21
N GLN A 347 -9.10 -18.38 -22.15
CA GLN A 347 -8.64 -18.22 -20.76
C GLN A 347 -8.06 -19.53 -20.21
N ILE A 348 -8.63 -20.66 -20.59
CA ILE A 348 -8.25 -22.00 -20.11
C ILE A 348 -8.10 -22.90 -21.33
N THR A 349 -7.08 -23.75 -21.32
CA THR A 349 -6.93 -24.85 -22.27
C THR A 349 -7.13 -26.17 -21.51
N LEU A 350 -8.08 -26.98 -21.96
CA LEU A 350 -8.38 -28.31 -21.42
C LEU A 350 -7.79 -29.39 -22.35
N PRO A 351 -7.60 -30.63 -21.85
CA PRO A 351 -7.28 -31.79 -22.70
C PRO A 351 -8.36 -32.01 -23.79
N ASP A 352 -7.96 -32.57 -24.94
CA ASP A 352 -8.74 -32.65 -26.21
C ASP A 352 -10.16 -33.28 -26.11
N SER A 353 -10.54 -33.84 -24.96
CA SER A 353 -11.84 -34.49 -24.72
C SER A 353 -12.87 -33.64 -23.98
N ALA A 354 -12.58 -32.37 -23.64
CA ALA A 354 -13.49 -31.51 -22.89
C ALA A 354 -13.75 -30.18 -23.59
N ASP A 355 -15.03 -29.82 -23.72
CA ASP A 355 -15.43 -28.50 -24.23
C ASP A 355 -14.97 -27.40 -23.26
N ALA A 356 -14.33 -26.37 -23.79
CA ALA A 356 -13.92 -25.23 -22.98
C ALA A 356 -15.16 -24.48 -22.47
N PRO A 357 -15.29 -24.22 -21.15
CA PRO A 357 -16.40 -23.47 -20.62
C PRO A 357 -16.42 -22.05 -21.20
N SER A 358 -17.63 -21.56 -21.47
CA SER A 358 -17.83 -20.20 -22.00
C SER A 358 -17.20 -19.13 -21.09
N SER A 359 -16.42 -18.23 -21.68
CA SER A 359 -15.58 -17.25 -20.96
C SER A 359 -16.36 -16.00 -20.51
N TYR A 360 -17.54 -16.15 -19.90
CA TYR A 360 -18.33 -15.03 -19.38
C TYR A 360 -17.53 -14.09 -18.45
N PRO A 361 -16.71 -14.59 -17.50
CA PRO A 361 -15.94 -13.76 -16.57
C PRO A 361 -14.89 -12.85 -17.25
N ALA A 362 -14.47 -13.18 -18.47
CA ALA A 362 -13.49 -12.38 -19.21
C ALA A 362 -14.12 -11.21 -19.97
N ARG A 363 -15.45 -11.20 -20.18
CA ARG A 363 -16.12 -10.17 -20.99
C ARG A 363 -15.96 -8.73 -20.46
N PRO A 364 -15.95 -8.47 -19.13
CA PRO A 364 -15.67 -7.14 -18.60
C PRO A 364 -14.27 -6.60 -18.93
N LEU A 365 -13.31 -7.44 -19.32
CA LEU A 365 -11.98 -6.99 -19.74
C LEU A 365 -12.02 -6.17 -21.03
N LEU A 366 -13.02 -6.37 -21.89
CA LEU A 366 -13.16 -5.63 -23.14
C LEU A 366 -13.46 -4.14 -22.90
N PRO A 367 -14.55 -3.74 -22.21
CA PRO A 367 -14.78 -2.33 -21.90
C PRO A 367 -13.67 -1.76 -21.00
N ALA A 368 -13.13 -2.52 -20.04
CA ALA A 368 -12.03 -2.09 -19.21
C ALA A 368 -10.77 -1.73 -20.03
N GLY A 369 -10.39 -2.61 -20.96
CA GLY A 369 -9.23 -2.41 -21.82
C GLY A 369 -9.40 -1.23 -22.77
N VAL A 370 -10.59 -1.09 -23.38
CA VAL A 370 -10.91 0.06 -24.25
C VAL A 370 -10.83 1.37 -23.47
N VAL A 371 -11.45 1.45 -22.30
CA VAL A 371 -11.43 2.64 -21.45
C VAL A 371 -9.99 3.04 -21.09
N LEU A 372 -9.18 2.08 -20.64
CA LEU A 372 -7.80 2.37 -20.24
C LEU A 372 -6.94 2.79 -21.43
N ALA A 373 -7.08 2.14 -22.59
CA ALA A 373 -6.38 2.49 -23.81
C ALA A 373 -6.72 3.91 -24.28
N LEU A 374 -8.00 4.32 -24.20
CA LEU A 374 -8.44 5.67 -24.56
C LEU A 374 -7.89 6.74 -23.60
N LEU A 375 -7.93 6.49 -22.29
CA LEU A 375 -7.31 7.40 -21.31
C LEU A 375 -5.81 7.54 -21.54
N ALA A 376 -5.13 6.42 -21.79
CA ALA A 376 -3.71 6.40 -22.09
C ALA A 376 -3.37 7.14 -23.39
N ALA A 377 -4.17 6.97 -24.44
CA ALA A 377 -4.06 7.70 -25.69
C ALA A 377 -4.18 9.22 -25.47
N GLY A 378 -5.16 9.63 -24.66
CA GLY A 378 -5.35 11.02 -24.29
C GLY A 378 -4.17 11.58 -23.49
N VAL A 379 -3.59 10.79 -22.57
CA VAL A 379 -2.40 11.20 -21.82
C VAL A 379 -1.15 11.28 -22.70
N ALA A 380 -1.06 10.47 -23.76
CA ALA A 380 0.02 10.57 -24.73
C ALA A 380 0.01 11.89 -25.53
N MET A 381 -1.13 12.59 -25.59
CA MET A 381 -1.26 13.88 -26.25
C MET A 381 -0.74 15.02 -25.34
N PRO A 382 0.30 15.78 -25.72
CA PRO A 382 0.90 16.79 -24.84
C PRO A 382 -0.08 17.84 -24.30
N ARG A 383 -1.11 18.20 -25.09
CA ARG A 383 -2.14 19.18 -24.72
C ARG A 383 -3.09 18.68 -23.63
N ALA A 384 -3.37 17.37 -23.60
CA ALA A 384 -4.33 16.76 -22.69
C ALA A 384 -3.64 15.97 -21.55
N ALA A 385 -2.34 15.71 -21.67
CA ALA A 385 -1.56 14.87 -20.77
C ALA A 385 -1.78 15.19 -19.28
N LEU A 386 -1.60 16.45 -18.93
CA LEU A 386 -1.77 16.91 -17.56
C LEU A 386 -3.22 16.79 -17.09
N TRP A 387 -4.18 17.14 -17.95
CA TRP A 387 -5.61 17.13 -17.67
C TRP A 387 -6.16 15.72 -17.42
N LEU A 388 -5.74 14.76 -18.23
CA LEU A 388 -6.23 13.38 -18.19
C LEU A 388 -5.42 12.48 -17.24
N ARG A 389 -4.23 12.89 -16.79
CA ARG A 389 -3.40 12.10 -15.87
C ARG A 389 -4.16 11.62 -14.62
N PRO A 390 -4.92 12.46 -13.88
CA PRO A 390 -5.64 11.98 -12.70
C PRO A 390 -6.70 10.93 -13.06
N ALA A 391 -7.38 11.12 -14.19
CA ALA A 391 -8.36 10.16 -14.70
C ALA A 391 -7.69 8.83 -15.08
N LEU A 392 -6.50 8.86 -15.70
CA LEU A 392 -5.72 7.66 -16.03
C LEU A 392 -5.34 6.88 -14.77
N VAL A 393 -4.83 7.55 -13.73
CA VAL A 393 -4.41 6.88 -12.48
C VAL A 393 -5.59 6.15 -11.85
N VAL A 394 -6.75 6.80 -11.70
CA VAL A 394 -7.96 6.16 -11.17
C VAL A 394 -8.46 5.07 -12.12
N GLY A 395 -8.46 5.36 -13.42
CA GLY A 395 -8.91 4.48 -14.48
C GLY A 395 -8.11 3.19 -14.59
N THR A 396 -6.86 3.14 -14.13
CA THR A 396 -6.08 1.89 -14.09
C THR A 396 -6.76 0.77 -13.30
N ALA A 397 -7.64 1.11 -12.34
CA ALA A 397 -8.38 0.16 -11.52
C ALA A 397 -9.44 -0.65 -12.31
N VAL A 398 -9.82 -0.23 -13.52
CA VAL A 398 -10.75 -1.01 -14.38
C VAL A 398 -10.17 -2.37 -14.74
N VAL A 399 -8.84 -2.47 -14.89
CA VAL A 399 -8.16 -3.71 -15.26
C VAL A 399 -8.19 -4.73 -14.12
N PRO A 400 -7.73 -4.45 -12.89
CA PRO A 400 -7.85 -5.42 -11.80
C PRO A 400 -9.30 -5.74 -11.45
N LEU A 401 -10.22 -4.78 -11.55
CA LEU A 401 -11.64 -5.03 -11.37
C LEU A 401 -12.18 -6.11 -12.33
N ALA A 402 -11.81 -6.04 -13.61
CA ALA A 402 -12.26 -6.99 -14.63
C ALA A 402 -11.43 -8.29 -14.66
N ALA A 403 -10.10 -8.19 -14.54
CA ALA A 403 -9.18 -9.31 -14.62
C ALA A 403 -9.35 -10.29 -13.46
N ALA A 404 -9.65 -9.79 -12.26
CA ALA A 404 -9.78 -10.61 -11.07
C ALA A 404 -10.84 -11.70 -11.23
N ALA A 405 -12.02 -11.37 -11.78
CA ALA A 405 -13.08 -12.34 -12.03
C ALA A 405 -12.67 -13.43 -13.05
N SER A 406 -11.96 -13.03 -14.11
CA SER A 406 -11.44 -13.97 -15.10
C SER A 406 -10.40 -14.91 -14.49
N LEU A 407 -9.43 -14.36 -13.75
CA LEU A 407 -8.35 -15.14 -13.15
C LEU A 407 -8.84 -16.06 -12.03
N ASP A 408 -9.87 -15.68 -11.28
CA ASP A 408 -10.51 -16.54 -10.28
C ASP A 408 -11.00 -17.84 -10.92
N THR A 409 -11.66 -17.75 -12.09
CA THR A 409 -12.12 -18.94 -12.81
C THR A 409 -10.99 -19.77 -13.40
N VAL A 410 -9.90 -19.12 -13.83
CA VAL A 410 -8.70 -19.81 -14.30
C VAL A 410 -8.06 -20.58 -13.15
N PHE A 411 -7.84 -19.95 -11.99
CA PHE A 411 -7.24 -20.60 -10.82
C PHE A 411 -8.10 -21.74 -10.28
N ALA A 412 -9.43 -21.57 -10.27
CA ALA A 412 -10.34 -22.67 -9.94
C ALA A 412 -10.18 -23.84 -10.93
N ALA A 413 -10.09 -23.57 -12.23
CA ALA A 413 -9.94 -24.61 -13.25
C ALA A 413 -8.57 -25.32 -13.20
N LEU A 414 -7.51 -24.63 -12.77
CA LEU A 414 -6.16 -25.24 -12.61
C LEU A 414 -6.12 -26.33 -11.52
N SER A 415 -7.16 -26.47 -10.69
CA SER A 415 -7.29 -27.59 -9.76
C SER A 415 -7.66 -28.90 -10.46
N VAL A 416 -8.05 -28.87 -11.73
CA VAL A 416 -8.38 -30.04 -12.55
C VAL A 416 -7.13 -30.51 -13.28
N ASP A 417 -6.84 -31.81 -13.19
CA ASP A 417 -5.68 -32.42 -13.85
C ASP A 417 -5.67 -32.16 -15.36
N GLY A 418 -4.54 -31.67 -15.87
CA GLY A 418 -4.35 -31.35 -17.28
C GLY A 418 -4.87 -29.99 -17.74
N ALA A 419 -5.56 -29.23 -16.88
CA ALA A 419 -5.95 -27.85 -17.19
C ALA A 419 -4.73 -26.92 -17.17
N ARG A 420 -4.63 -26.01 -18.15
CA ARG A 420 -3.54 -25.03 -18.23
C ARG A 420 -4.10 -23.63 -18.48
N MET A 421 -3.32 -22.62 -18.07
CA MET A 421 -3.62 -21.22 -18.40
C MET A 421 -3.53 -21.01 -19.91
N GLY A 422 -4.62 -20.52 -20.50
CA GLY A 422 -4.65 -20.11 -21.89
C GLY A 422 -3.96 -18.77 -22.13
N ALA A 423 -3.77 -18.42 -23.40
CA ALA A 423 -3.13 -17.16 -23.79
C ALA A 423 -3.87 -15.92 -23.26
N GLY A 424 -5.20 -16.00 -23.13
CA GLY A 424 -6.02 -14.93 -22.57
C GLY A 424 -5.75 -14.69 -21.08
N ALA A 425 -5.47 -15.73 -20.31
CA ALA A 425 -5.12 -15.60 -18.89
C ALA A 425 -3.75 -14.93 -18.72
N TRP A 426 -2.77 -15.34 -19.52
CA TRP A 426 -1.46 -14.69 -19.56
C TRP A 426 -1.54 -13.22 -19.98
N ALA A 427 -2.38 -12.90 -20.97
CA ALA A 427 -2.63 -11.52 -21.37
C ALA A 427 -3.28 -10.70 -20.23
N ALA A 428 -4.20 -11.28 -19.46
CA ALA A 428 -4.80 -10.62 -18.29
C ALA A 428 -3.77 -10.35 -17.18
N VAL A 429 -2.88 -11.32 -16.90
CA VAL A 429 -1.76 -11.14 -15.95
C VAL A 429 -0.83 -10.02 -16.42
N ALA A 430 -0.44 -10.01 -17.70
CA ALA A 430 0.39 -8.95 -18.25
C ALA A 430 -0.32 -7.58 -18.20
N ALA A 431 -1.62 -7.53 -18.48
CA ALA A 431 -2.43 -6.32 -18.39
C ALA A 431 -2.43 -5.75 -16.96
N LEU A 432 -2.55 -6.59 -15.93
CA LEU A 432 -2.45 -6.19 -14.53
C LEU A 432 -1.10 -5.52 -14.21
N VAL A 433 0.00 -6.13 -14.67
CA VAL A 433 1.37 -5.61 -14.44
C VAL A 433 1.54 -4.23 -15.10
N PHE A 434 1.11 -4.09 -16.35
CA PHE A 434 1.20 -2.81 -17.05
C PHE A 434 0.25 -1.74 -16.48
N ALA A 435 -0.95 -2.13 -16.02
CA ALA A 435 -1.89 -1.21 -15.37
C ALA A 435 -1.30 -0.68 -14.05
N ALA A 436 -0.71 -1.56 -13.23
CA ALA A 436 0.00 -1.17 -12.01
C ALA A 436 1.18 -0.23 -12.33
N THR A 437 1.96 -0.56 -13.37
CA THR A 437 3.07 0.29 -13.83
C THR A 437 2.57 1.67 -14.26
N ALA A 438 1.47 1.75 -15.01
CA ALA A 438 0.86 3.00 -15.43
C ALA A 438 0.33 3.83 -14.25
N ALA A 439 -0.30 3.18 -13.27
CA ALA A 439 -0.78 3.81 -12.04
C ALA A 439 0.38 4.43 -11.26
N VAL A 440 1.48 3.68 -11.07
CA VAL A 440 2.69 4.13 -10.40
C VAL A 440 3.28 5.32 -11.14
N LEU A 441 3.60 5.19 -12.43
CA LEU A 441 4.21 6.27 -13.22
C LEU A 441 3.33 7.52 -13.26
N GLY A 442 2.01 7.37 -13.36
CA GLY A 442 1.05 8.47 -13.33
C GLY A 442 0.95 9.15 -11.96
N ALA A 443 1.14 8.39 -10.87
CA ALA A 443 1.25 8.92 -9.52
C ALA A 443 2.59 9.65 -9.31
N LEU A 444 3.73 9.07 -9.75
CA LEU A 444 5.04 9.72 -9.73
C LEU A 444 4.99 11.06 -10.49
N ALA A 445 4.38 11.08 -11.68
CA ALA A 445 4.19 12.29 -12.47
C ALA A 445 3.34 13.34 -11.73
N GLY A 446 2.38 12.92 -10.90
CA GLY A 446 1.60 13.81 -10.05
C GLY A 446 2.35 14.36 -8.85
N GLY A 447 3.33 13.61 -8.33
CA GLY A 447 4.30 14.13 -7.38
C GLY A 447 5.14 15.22 -8.05
N VAL A 448 5.80 14.91 -9.17
CA VAL A 448 6.62 15.90 -9.88
C VAL A 448 5.84 17.16 -10.28
N GLU A 449 4.56 17.05 -10.63
CA GLU A 449 3.67 18.20 -10.88
C GLU A 449 3.47 19.12 -9.65
N ARG A 450 3.55 18.56 -8.44
CA ARG A 450 3.30 19.23 -7.16
C ARG A 450 4.56 19.70 -6.44
N ASP A 451 5.74 19.48 -7.03
CA ASP A 451 7.01 19.86 -6.42
C ASP A 451 7.20 21.40 -6.32
N ASP A 452 6.39 22.19 -7.03
CA ASP A 452 6.38 23.67 -7.00
C ASP A 452 5.15 24.26 -6.30
N VAL A 453 4.27 23.42 -5.75
CA VAL A 453 3.02 23.87 -5.12
C VAL A 453 3.20 23.91 -3.61
N ASP A 454 2.94 25.08 -3.03
CA ASP A 454 2.87 25.22 -1.57
C ASP A 454 1.71 24.38 -1.02
N LEU A 455 2.03 23.35 -0.23
CA LEU A 455 1.06 22.45 0.41
C LEU A 455 0.80 22.81 1.88
N THR A 456 1.32 23.94 2.36
CA THR A 456 1.22 24.34 3.78
C THR A 456 -0.23 24.69 4.15
N GLU A 457 -1.04 25.15 3.20
CA GLU A 457 -2.47 25.43 3.37
C GLU A 457 -3.36 24.50 2.52
N VAL A 458 -3.54 23.24 2.94
CA VAL A 458 -4.55 22.35 2.33
C VAL A 458 -5.95 22.75 2.85
N ARG A 459 -6.74 23.41 2.00
CA ARG A 459 -8.15 23.75 2.31
C ARG A 459 -9.09 22.69 1.75
N VAL A 460 -9.96 22.17 2.60
CA VAL A 460 -11.05 21.25 2.20
C VAL A 460 -12.20 22.07 1.61
N ARG A 461 -12.62 21.74 0.39
CA ARG A 461 -13.77 22.36 -0.28
C ARG A 461 -15.06 21.75 0.24
N THR A 462 -15.69 22.42 1.19
CA THR A 462 -16.92 21.95 1.85
C THR A 462 -18.05 21.69 0.85
N GLU A 463 -18.13 22.46 -0.24
CA GLU A 463 -19.13 22.26 -1.29
C GLU A 463 -18.99 20.90 -1.97
N MET A 464 -17.74 20.41 -2.06
CA MET A 464 -17.44 19.11 -2.67
C MET A 464 -17.81 17.94 -1.74
N LEU A 465 -17.94 18.17 -0.43
CA LEU A 465 -18.38 17.15 0.52
C LEU A 465 -19.82 16.68 0.24
N LEU A 466 -20.67 17.56 -0.29
CA LEU A 466 -22.05 17.24 -0.68
C LEU A 466 -22.12 16.19 -1.80
N VAL A 467 -21.08 16.13 -2.64
CA VAL A 467 -20.94 15.09 -3.68
C VAL A 467 -20.18 13.89 -3.12
N ALA A 468 -19.10 14.16 -2.37
CA ALA A 468 -18.16 13.14 -1.95
C ALA A 468 -18.78 12.13 -0.97
N VAL A 469 -19.54 12.59 0.02
CA VAL A 469 -20.13 11.70 1.03
C VAL A 469 -21.16 10.75 0.41
N PRO A 470 -22.17 11.21 -0.37
CA PRO A 470 -23.09 10.29 -1.03
C PRO A 470 -22.40 9.37 -2.03
N ALA A 471 -21.44 9.87 -2.81
CA ALA A 471 -20.69 9.04 -3.76
C ALA A 471 -19.91 7.92 -3.05
N ALA A 472 -19.27 8.22 -1.92
CA ALA A 472 -18.53 7.24 -1.13
C ALA A 472 -19.45 6.15 -0.56
N VAL A 473 -20.59 6.52 0.02
CA VAL A 473 -21.58 5.57 0.53
C VAL A 473 -22.12 4.69 -0.59
N LEU A 474 -22.53 5.28 -1.72
CA LEU A 474 -23.04 4.53 -2.87
C LEU A 474 -21.97 3.63 -3.50
N ALA A 475 -20.70 4.06 -3.52
CA ALA A 475 -19.59 3.22 -3.98
C ALA A 475 -19.42 2.00 -3.06
N VAL A 476 -19.41 2.19 -1.73
CA VAL A 476 -19.33 1.06 -0.79
C VAL A 476 -20.46 0.07 -1.06
N LEU A 477 -21.69 0.54 -1.23
CA LEU A 477 -22.83 -0.35 -1.53
C LEU A 477 -22.70 -1.03 -2.91
N ALA A 478 -22.24 -0.33 -3.94
CA ALA A 478 -22.07 -0.86 -5.29
C ALA A 478 -21.03 -1.99 -5.39
N PHE A 479 -19.98 -1.93 -4.55
CA PHE A 479 -18.91 -2.92 -4.52
C PHE A 479 -19.12 -4.00 -3.45
N ALA A 480 -19.82 -3.68 -2.35
CA ALA A 480 -20.17 -4.65 -1.31
C ALA A 480 -21.24 -5.64 -1.78
N PHE A 481 -22.23 -5.17 -2.55
CA PHE A 481 -23.36 -5.97 -2.98
C PHE A 481 -23.21 -6.48 -4.43
N PRO A 482 -23.84 -7.62 -4.75
CA PRO A 482 -23.77 -8.19 -6.09
C PRO A 482 -24.52 -7.33 -7.12
N VAL A 483 -23.93 -7.22 -8.31
CA VAL A 483 -24.56 -6.57 -9.47
C VAL A 483 -25.52 -7.54 -10.18
N LEU A 484 -25.25 -8.83 -10.12
CA LEU A 484 -26.05 -9.91 -10.72
C LEU A 484 -26.46 -10.91 -9.63
N THR A 485 -27.75 -11.25 -9.60
CA THR A 485 -28.33 -12.27 -8.70
C THR A 485 -29.12 -13.30 -9.51
N ALA A 486 -29.00 -14.57 -9.14
CA ALA A 486 -29.83 -15.66 -9.67
C ALA A 486 -30.00 -16.76 -8.58
N PRO A 487 -31.07 -17.59 -8.63
CA PRO A 487 -31.39 -18.56 -7.57
C PRO A 487 -30.26 -19.54 -7.21
N ASP A 488 -29.53 -20.03 -8.21
CA ASP A 488 -28.45 -21.02 -8.03
C ASP A 488 -27.05 -20.43 -8.27
N TYR A 489 -26.92 -19.10 -8.13
CA TYR A 489 -25.66 -18.39 -8.35
C TYR A 489 -25.22 -17.67 -7.08
N SER A 490 -24.06 -18.06 -6.53
CA SER A 490 -23.40 -17.29 -5.46
C SER A 490 -22.43 -16.28 -6.08
N PRO A 491 -22.76 -14.98 -6.08
CA PRO A 491 -21.86 -13.95 -6.58
C PRO A 491 -20.69 -13.73 -5.60
N PRO A 492 -19.43 -13.66 -6.09
CA PRO A 492 -18.32 -13.27 -5.25
C PRO A 492 -18.51 -11.83 -4.73
N GLY A 493 -18.28 -11.63 -3.44
CA GLY A 493 -18.47 -10.34 -2.76
C GLY A 493 -17.28 -9.95 -1.89
N LEU A 494 -17.34 -8.77 -1.28
CA LEU A 494 -16.31 -8.31 -0.33
C LEU A 494 -16.40 -9.00 1.03
N PHE A 495 -17.59 -9.49 1.40
CA PHE A 495 -17.87 -10.05 2.73
C PHE A 495 -18.29 -11.53 2.70
N HIS A 496 -18.56 -12.07 1.52
CA HIS A 496 -19.00 -13.44 1.29
C HIS A 496 -18.25 -14.01 0.09
N ASP A 497 -17.84 -15.28 0.18
CA ASP A 497 -17.07 -15.98 -0.85
C ASP A 497 -15.84 -15.18 -1.33
N VAL A 498 -15.01 -14.78 -0.36
CA VAL A 498 -13.85 -13.88 -0.58
C VAL A 498 -12.76 -14.57 -1.37
N GLY A 499 -12.67 -14.30 -2.67
CA GLY A 499 -11.68 -14.87 -3.58
C GLY A 499 -10.89 -13.82 -4.35
N THR A 500 -10.28 -14.22 -5.47
CA THR A 500 -9.51 -13.30 -6.34
C THR A 500 -10.38 -12.13 -6.79
N THR A 501 -11.63 -12.42 -7.15
CA THR A 501 -12.62 -11.43 -7.59
C THR A 501 -12.84 -10.32 -6.56
N SER A 502 -12.87 -10.68 -5.27
CA SER A 502 -13.08 -9.75 -4.16
C SER A 502 -11.96 -8.71 -4.05
N TRP A 503 -10.72 -9.08 -4.42
CA TRP A 503 -9.60 -8.14 -4.48
C TRP A 503 -9.74 -7.15 -5.65
N GLY A 504 -10.24 -7.59 -6.80
CA GLY A 504 -10.59 -6.69 -7.90
C GLY A 504 -11.66 -5.68 -7.50
N LEU A 505 -12.69 -6.13 -6.77
CA LEU A 505 -13.73 -5.26 -6.19
C LEU A 505 -13.14 -4.27 -5.18
N LEU A 506 -12.28 -4.74 -4.27
CA LEU A 506 -11.65 -3.90 -3.26
C LEU A 506 -10.77 -2.82 -3.90
N LEU A 507 -9.95 -3.17 -4.89
CA LEU A 507 -9.10 -2.22 -5.62
C LEU A 507 -9.94 -1.19 -6.38
N GLY A 508 -11.03 -1.61 -7.02
CA GLY A 508 -11.98 -0.70 -7.66
C GLY A 508 -12.61 0.28 -6.64
N LEU A 509 -13.08 -0.23 -5.50
CA LEU A 509 -13.67 0.57 -4.42
C LEU A 509 -12.66 1.58 -3.87
N VAL A 510 -11.44 1.13 -3.52
CA VAL A 510 -10.38 2.00 -2.98
C VAL A 510 -10.01 3.09 -3.98
N ALA A 511 -9.91 2.78 -5.27
CA ALA A 511 -9.63 3.78 -6.30
C ALA A 511 -10.72 4.86 -6.37
N VAL A 512 -12.00 4.47 -6.30
CA VAL A 512 -13.14 5.40 -6.30
C VAL A 512 -13.14 6.25 -5.02
N LEU A 513 -12.97 5.64 -3.84
CA LEU A 513 -12.94 6.36 -2.57
C LEU A 513 -11.76 7.34 -2.50
N ALA A 514 -10.58 6.93 -2.96
CA ALA A 514 -9.41 7.79 -3.03
C ALA A 514 -9.64 8.96 -3.99
N ALA A 515 -10.23 8.72 -5.16
CA ALA A 515 -10.56 9.77 -6.12
C ALA A 515 -11.53 10.80 -5.53
N VAL A 516 -12.57 10.32 -4.85
CA VAL A 516 -13.59 11.16 -4.21
C VAL A 516 -13.02 11.97 -3.05
N ALA A 517 -12.23 11.34 -2.17
CA ALA A 517 -11.57 12.03 -1.06
C ALA A 517 -10.59 13.10 -1.59
N LEU A 518 -9.73 12.74 -2.55
CA LEU A 518 -8.76 13.66 -3.13
C LEU A 518 -9.42 14.82 -3.89
N ALA A 519 -10.59 14.59 -4.51
CA ALA A 519 -11.31 15.65 -5.21
C ALA A 519 -11.73 16.82 -4.29
N THR A 520 -11.88 16.59 -2.98
CA THR A 520 -12.23 17.64 -2.01
C THR A 520 -11.10 18.63 -1.72
N VAL A 521 -9.85 18.24 -2.03
CA VAL A 521 -8.64 19.03 -1.77
C VAL A 521 -7.87 19.40 -3.06
N CYS A 522 -8.40 18.99 -4.22
CA CYS A 522 -7.77 19.26 -5.52
C CYS A 522 -8.34 20.50 -6.22
N ARG A 523 -7.52 21.10 -7.09
CA ARG A 523 -7.96 22.15 -8.03
C ARG A 523 -9.15 21.66 -8.88
N PRO A 524 -10.07 22.54 -9.30
CA PRO A 524 -11.33 22.13 -9.91
C PRO A 524 -11.17 21.23 -11.15
N SER A 525 -10.25 21.57 -12.05
CA SER A 525 -9.91 20.77 -13.24
C SER A 525 -9.39 19.36 -12.90
N ARG A 526 -8.54 19.24 -11.87
CA ARG A 526 -7.99 17.96 -11.38
C ARG A 526 -9.05 17.12 -10.66
N ALA A 527 -9.90 17.76 -9.87
CA ALA A 527 -11.02 17.11 -9.20
C ALA A 527 -12.02 16.53 -10.22
N ALA A 528 -12.35 17.29 -11.27
CA ALA A 528 -13.18 16.81 -12.36
C ALA A 528 -12.60 15.56 -13.02
N ALA A 529 -11.30 15.57 -13.35
CA ALA A 529 -10.62 14.42 -13.95
C ALA A 529 -10.59 13.18 -13.03
N LEU A 530 -10.35 13.35 -11.72
CA LEU A 530 -10.41 12.26 -10.74
C LEU A 530 -11.80 11.62 -10.71
N LEU A 531 -12.85 12.44 -10.63
CA LEU A 531 -14.23 11.95 -10.60
C LEU A 531 -14.63 11.30 -11.93
N SER A 532 -14.18 11.84 -13.08
CA SER A 532 -14.38 11.18 -14.38
C SER A 532 -13.71 9.80 -14.44
N GLY A 533 -12.51 9.66 -13.90
CA GLY A 533 -11.86 8.35 -13.74
C GLY A 533 -12.68 7.40 -12.86
N ALA A 534 -13.23 7.88 -11.74
CA ALA A 534 -14.08 7.10 -10.85
C ALA A 534 -15.39 6.66 -11.53
N VAL A 535 -16.03 7.52 -12.33
CA VAL A 535 -17.20 7.16 -13.15
C VAL A 535 -16.88 5.98 -14.06
N LEU A 536 -15.72 5.97 -14.70
CA LEU A 536 -15.32 4.90 -15.60
C LEU A 536 -15.13 3.56 -14.88
N VAL A 537 -14.55 3.59 -13.67
CA VAL A 537 -14.42 2.38 -12.81
C VAL A 537 -15.80 1.83 -12.42
N VAL A 538 -16.71 2.70 -11.96
CA VAL A 538 -18.08 2.29 -11.60
C VAL A 538 -18.89 1.84 -12.82
N ALA A 539 -18.68 2.44 -13.99
CA ALA A 539 -19.34 2.02 -15.23
C ALA A 539 -18.94 0.58 -15.61
N VAL A 540 -17.66 0.23 -15.52
CA VAL A 540 -17.20 -1.16 -15.74
C VAL A 540 -17.82 -2.12 -14.73
N ARG A 541 -17.97 -1.72 -13.46
CA ARG A 541 -18.68 -2.52 -12.43
C ARG A 541 -20.14 -2.81 -12.83
N VAL A 542 -20.88 -1.79 -13.27
CA VAL A 542 -22.30 -1.91 -13.64
C VAL A 542 -22.49 -2.73 -14.92
N LEU A 543 -21.52 -2.69 -15.84
CA LEU A 543 -21.53 -3.50 -17.07
C LEU A 543 -21.43 -5.02 -16.83
N GLU A 544 -21.15 -5.47 -15.60
CA GLU A 544 -21.14 -6.90 -15.28
C GLU A 544 -22.46 -7.58 -15.66
N LEU A 545 -23.62 -7.01 -15.30
CA LEU A 545 -24.92 -7.64 -15.58
C LEU A 545 -25.14 -7.88 -17.08
N PRO A 546 -25.15 -6.87 -17.97
CA PRO A 546 -25.42 -7.11 -19.40
C PRO A 546 -24.37 -7.99 -20.08
N LEU A 547 -23.12 -8.01 -19.58
CA LEU A 547 -22.06 -8.80 -20.18
C LEU A 547 -22.06 -10.26 -19.71
N THR A 548 -22.49 -10.51 -18.47
CA THR A 548 -22.36 -11.82 -17.82
C THR A 548 -23.69 -12.50 -17.47
N ALA A 549 -24.85 -11.86 -17.71
CA ALA A 549 -26.18 -12.42 -17.43
C ALA A 549 -26.42 -13.82 -18.01
N GLY A 550 -25.76 -14.17 -19.12
CA GLY A 550 -25.86 -15.51 -19.72
C GLY A 550 -25.20 -16.64 -18.91
N ARG A 551 -24.49 -16.33 -17.81
CA ARG A 551 -23.82 -17.36 -16.98
C ARG A 551 -24.77 -18.07 -16.00
N ALA A 552 -25.95 -17.52 -15.75
CA ALA A 552 -26.93 -18.10 -14.83
C ALA A 552 -28.35 -17.84 -15.35
N GLU A 553 -29.18 -18.89 -15.33
CA GLU A 553 -30.60 -18.77 -15.68
C GLU A 553 -31.33 -17.83 -14.71
N ALA A 554 -32.34 -17.11 -15.22
CA ALA A 554 -33.09 -16.12 -14.45
C ALA A 554 -32.22 -15.01 -13.79
N SER A 555 -31.07 -14.67 -14.40
CA SER A 555 -30.24 -13.55 -13.95
C SER A 555 -31.02 -12.23 -13.89
N SER A 556 -30.94 -11.55 -12.75
CA SER A 556 -31.61 -10.29 -12.46
C SER A 556 -30.66 -9.26 -11.84
N ALA A 557 -31.09 -8.00 -11.83
CA ALA A 557 -30.33 -6.90 -11.27
C ALA A 557 -30.29 -6.95 -9.74
N GLY A 558 -29.09 -7.12 -9.18
CA GLY A 558 -28.85 -7.02 -7.74
C GLY A 558 -28.76 -5.57 -7.25
N LEU A 559 -28.72 -5.38 -5.92
CA LEU A 559 -28.60 -4.06 -5.28
C LEU A 559 -27.35 -3.29 -5.75
N GLY A 560 -26.25 -4.01 -6.00
CA GLY A 560 -24.99 -3.41 -6.45
C GLY A 560 -25.11 -2.68 -7.79
N LEU A 561 -25.98 -3.13 -8.70
CA LEU A 561 -26.23 -2.47 -9.98
C LEU A 561 -26.85 -1.09 -9.77
N TRP A 562 -27.91 -1.02 -8.97
CA TRP A 562 -28.66 0.21 -8.72
C TRP A 562 -27.83 1.23 -7.94
N CYS A 563 -27.11 0.78 -6.91
CA CYS A 563 -26.17 1.62 -6.18
C CYS A 563 -25.03 2.10 -7.09
N GLY A 564 -24.53 1.25 -8.01
CA GLY A 564 -23.51 1.62 -8.99
C GLY A 564 -23.99 2.68 -9.98
N LEU A 565 -25.19 2.54 -10.53
CA LEU A 565 -25.79 3.55 -11.42
C LEU A 565 -26.00 4.88 -10.70
N ALA A 566 -26.53 4.86 -9.47
CA ALA A 566 -26.69 6.06 -8.65
C ALA A 566 -25.33 6.71 -8.32
N CYS A 567 -24.32 5.91 -7.96
CA CYS A 567 -22.96 6.37 -7.71
C CYS A 567 -22.37 7.07 -8.94
N ALA A 568 -22.46 6.44 -10.12
CA ALA A 568 -22.00 7.02 -11.37
C ALA A 568 -22.70 8.36 -11.66
N GLY A 569 -24.03 8.45 -11.43
CA GLY A 569 -24.79 9.69 -11.56
C GLY A 569 -24.26 10.81 -10.67
N VAL A 570 -24.07 10.53 -9.36
CA VAL A 570 -23.51 11.51 -8.41
C VAL A 570 -22.11 11.95 -8.81
N LEU A 571 -21.25 11.02 -9.23
CA LEU A 571 -19.89 11.30 -9.67
C LEU A 571 -19.84 12.16 -10.95
N VAL A 572 -20.73 11.92 -11.92
CA VAL A 572 -20.85 12.76 -13.14
C VAL A 572 -21.27 14.18 -12.78
N VAL A 573 -22.27 14.32 -11.92
CA VAL A 573 -22.72 15.63 -11.42
C VAL A 573 -21.58 16.34 -10.69
N GLY A 574 -20.85 15.63 -9.83
CA GLY A 574 -19.66 16.13 -9.16
C GLY A 574 -18.54 16.59 -10.09
N ALA A 575 -18.23 15.80 -11.13
CA ALA A 575 -17.21 16.13 -12.11
C ALA A 575 -17.59 17.41 -12.87
N PHE A 576 -18.86 17.57 -13.22
CA PHE A 576 -19.38 18.76 -13.88
C PHE A 576 -19.33 20.00 -12.99
N PHE A 577 -19.74 19.89 -11.73
CA PHE A 577 -19.65 20.99 -10.76
C PHE A 577 -18.19 21.41 -10.52
N ALA A 578 -17.29 20.44 -10.41
CA ALA A 578 -15.86 20.71 -10.29
C ALA A 578 -15.33 21.43 -11.53
N ALA A 579 -15.68 20.98 -12.74
CA ALA A 579 -15.22 21.62 -13.98
C ALA A 579 -15.73 23.06 -14.15
N ARG A 580 -16.88 23.40 -13.56
CA ARG A 580 -17.49 24.74 -13.65
C ARG A 580 -17.12 25.70 -12.51
N SER A 581 -16.46 25.20 -11.46
CA SER A 581 -16.03 26.08 -10.37
C SER A 581 -14.90 26.97 -10.89
N PRO A 582 -15.00 28.32 -10.78
CA PRO A 582 -13.95 29.20 -11.24
C PRO A 582 -12.64 28.87 -10.50
N GLU A 583 -11.54 28.76 -11.25
CA GLU A 583 -10.21 28.75 -10.64
C GLU A 583 -10.00 30.14 -10.04
N SER A 584 -10.06 30.25 -8.71
CA SER A 584 -9.57 31.46 -8.06
C SER A 584 -8.10 31.56 -8.39
N THR A 585 -7.75 32.51 -9.25
CA THR A 585 -6.38 32.95 -9.48
C THR A 585 -5.84 33.49 -8.16
N GLU A 586 -5.17 32.64 -7.39
CA GLU A 586 -4.19 33.03 -6.38
C GLU A 586 -2.79 32.82 -6.93
#